data_AF-H5SCH8-F1
#
_entry.id   AF-H5SCH8-F1
#
_cell.length_a   1.000
_cell.length_b   1.000
_cell.length_c   1.000
_cell.angle_alpha   90.00
_cell.angle_beta   90.00
_cell.angle_gamma   90.00
#
_symmetry.space_group_name_H-M   'P 1'
#
loop_
_entity.id
_entity.type
_entity.pdbx_description
1 polymer ?
#
loop_
_entity_poly.entity_id
_entity_poly.type
_entity_poly.pdbx_seq_one_letter_code
_entity_poly.pdbx_strand_id
1 'polypeptide(L)' 'MVALAAMKQLRLDPQKVNVNGGAVACGHPTGASGARLLTTLLYEMKRRPARRGMVTLCIGGGEAVAMVVERAS' A
#
# COMPACT_ATOMS: atom_id res chain seq x y z
N MET A 1 -13.01 -5.31 -2.13
CA MET A 1 -13.18 -5.40 -3.61
C MET A 1 -12.12 -4.61 -4.37
N VAL A 2 -11.90 -3.32 -4.08
CA VAL A 2 -10.96 -2.44 -4.82
C VAL A 2 -9.54 -3.01 -4.95
N ALA A 3 -8.94 -3.48 -3.86
CA ALA A 3 -7.56 -4.01 -3.89
C ALA A 3 -7.39 -5.21 -4.84
N LEU A 4 -8.31 -6.19 -4.80
CA LEU A 4 -8.24 -7.38 -5.65
C LEU A 4 -8.46 -7.03 -7.13
N ALA A 5 -9.37 -6.10 -7.43
CA ALA A 5 -9.59 -5.61 -8.79
C ALA A 5 -8.33 -4.93 -9.36
N ALA A 6 -7.72 -4.02 -8.59
CA ALA A 6 -6.49 -3.34 -8.97
C ALA A 6 -5.33 -4.33 -9.19
N MET A 7 -5.15 -5.29 -8.28
CA MET A 7 -4.12 -6.34 -8.42
C MET A 7 -4.31 -7.16 -9.69
N LYS A 8 -5.56 -7.55 -10.01
CA LYS A 8 -5.87 -8.31 -11.23
C LYS A 8 -5.60 -7.48 -12.49
N GLN A 9 -6.07 -6.23 -12.53
CA GLN A 9 -5.93 -5.35 -13.70
C GLN A 9 -4.47 -4.99 -13.97
N LEU A 10 -3.70 -4.70 -12.93
CA LEU A 10 -2.29 -4.31 -13.02
C LEU A 10 -1.33 -5.50 -12.94
N ARG A 11 -1.84 -6.73 -12.84
CA ARG A 11 -1.08 -7.99 -12.75
C ARG A 11 0.00 -7.94 -11.65
N LEU A 12 -0.39 -7.42 -10.48
CA LEU A 12 0.53 -7.28 -9.35
C LEU A 12 0.83 -8.64 -8.72
N ASP A 13 2.09 -8.84 -8.32
CA ASP A 13 2.54 -10.02 -7.58
C ASP A 13 1.93 -10.03 -6.17
N PRO A 14 1.07 -11.02 -5.83
CA PRO A 14 0.43 -11.11 -4.52
C PRO A 14 1.43 -11.22 -3.36
N GLN A 15 2.64 -11.74 -3.60
CA GLN A 15 3.68 -11.88 -2.57
C GLN A 15 4.34 -10.55 -2.20
N LYS A 16 4.05 -9.47 -2.96
CA LYS A 16 4.59 -8.12 -2.74
C LYS A 16 3.54 -7.11 -2.28
N VAL A 17 2.26 -7.45 -2.34
CA VAL A 17 1.15 -6.56 -1.98
C VAL A 17 0.66 -6.87 -0.57
N ASN A 18 0.60 -5.84 0.30
CA ASN A 18 0.05 -5.95 1.66
C ASN A 18 0.61 -7.14 2.47
N VAL A 19 1.93 -7.33 2.44
CA VAL A 19 2.62 -8.51 3.01
C VAL A 19 2.46 -8.68 4.54
N ASN A 20 2.04 -7.61 5.22
CA ASN A 20 1.74 -7.59 6.65
C ASN A 20 0.23 -7.47 6.94
N GLY A 21 -0.61 -7.79 5.95
CA GLY A 21 -2.05 -7.53 5.98
C GLY A 21 -2.40 -6.10 5.56
N GLY A 22 -3.70 -5.87 5.33
CA GLY A 22 -4.25 -4.59 4.88
C GLY A 22 -5.42 -4.10 5.74
N ALA A 23 -6.16 -3.12 5.23
CA ALA A 23 -7.25 -2.47 5.95
C ALA A 23 -8.40 -3.41 6.38
N VAL A 24 -8.58 -4.55 5.70
CA VAL A 24 -9.55 -5.59 6.09
C VAL A 24 -9.20 -6.18 7.47
N ALA A 25 -7.91 -6.41 7.73
CA ALA A 25 -7.46 -6.97 9.00
C ALA A 25 -7.18 -5.89 10.06
N CYS A 26 -6.66 -4.73 9.63
CA CYS A 26 -6.19 -3.70 10.56
C CYS A 26 -7.12 -2.48 10.72
N GLY A 27 -8.30 -2.49 10.09
CA GLY A 27 -9.21 -1.35 10.06
C GLY A 27 -8.82 -0.24 9.07
N HIS A 28 -9.75 0.68 8.85
CA HIS A 28 -9.63 1.76 7.87
C HIS A 28 -10.08 3.12 8.44
N PRO A 29 -9.27 3.78 9.28
CA PRO A 29 -9.54 5.16 9.69
C PRO A 29 -9.32 6.08 8.48
N THR A 30 -10.38 6.52 7.81
CA THR A 30 -10.34 7.17 6.48
C THR A 30 -9.27 8.25 6.36
N GLY A 31 -9.24 9.23 7.28
CA GLY A 31 -8.27 10.32 7.25
C GLY A 31 -6.83 9.93 7.57
N ALA A 32 -6.60 8.81 8.26
CA ALA A 32 -5.26 8.37 8.69
C ALA A 32 -4.69 7.21 7.86
N SER A 33 -5.51 6.57 7.03
CA SER A 33 -5.14 5.32 6.35
C SER A 33 -3.95 5.49 5.40
N GLY A 34 -3.85 6.62 4.69
CA GLY A 34 -2.71 6.91 3.82
C GLY A 34 -1.38 6.95 4.58
N ALA A 35 -1.32 7.73 5.67
CA ALA A 35 -0.15 7.82 6.52
C ALA A 35 0.17 6.47 7.19
N ARG A 36 -0.84 5.76 7.70
CA ARG A 36 -0.66 4.45 8.34
C ARG A 36 -0.12 3.38 7.38
N LEU A 37 -0.60 3.35 6.13
CA LEU A 37 -0.07 2.45 5.10
C LEU A 37 1.36 2.83 4.69
N LEU A 38 1.65 4.12 4.49
CA LEU A 38 3.00 4.60 4.19
C LEU A 38 3.99 4.20 5.30
N THR A 39 3.63 4.43 6.56
CA THR A 39 4.45 4.03 7.71
C THR A 39 4.70 2.53 7.70
N THR A 40 3.64 1.72 7.50
CA THR A 40 3.77 0.25 7.39
C THR A 40 4.74 -0.14 6.28
N LEU A 41 4.63 0.48 5.10
CA LEU A 41 5.51 0.25 3.96
C LEU A 41 6.97 0.58 4.30
N LEU A 42 7.24 1.75 4.88
CA LEU A 42 8.61 2.18 5.20
C LEU A 42 9.29 1.23 6.21
N TYR A 43 8.58 0.82 7.25
CA TYR A 43 9.12 -0.16 8.21
C TYR A 43 9.37 -1.52 7.55
N GLU A 44 8.48 -1.96 6.64
CA GLU A 44 8.67 -3.23 5.94
C GLU A 44 9.80 -3.18 4.91
N MET A 45 9.96 -2.06 4.21
CA MET A 45 11.10 -1.82 3.34
C MET A 45 12.42 -1.85 4.12
N LYS A 46 12.43 -1.35 5.37
CA LYS A 46 13.57 -1.50 6.29
C LYS A 46 13.85 -2.96 6.63
N ARG A 47 12.81 -3.75 6.92
CA ARG A 47 12.91 -5.17 7.28
C ARG A 47 13.31 -6.09 6.10
N ARG A 48 12.85 -5.82 4.88
CA ARG A 48 13.11 -6.62 3.65
C ARG A 48 14.19 -6.05 2.73
N PRO A 49 15.19 -5.35 3.29
CA PRO A 49 16.05 -4.37 2.60
C PRO A 49 15.59 -3.89 1.21
N ALA A 50 14.34 -3.45 1.08
CA ALA A 50 13.76 -3.10 -0.21
C ALA A 50 14.18 -1.66 -0.59
N ARG A 51 14.64 -1.49 -1.83
CA ARG A 51 15.04 -0.16 -2.35
C ARG A 51 13.83 0.71 -2.65
N ARG A 52 12.79 0.15 -3.27
CA ARG A 52 11.60 0.88 -3.73
C ARG A 52 10.33 0.26 -3.17
N GLY A 53 9.36 1.10 -2.88
CA GLY A 53 8.03 0.71 -2.46
C GLY A 53 6.98 1.68 -3.01
N MET A 54 5.73 1.23 -3.03
CA MET A 54 4.59 2.04 -3.45
C MET A 54 3.46 1.87 -2.45
N VAL A 55 2.79 2.97 -2.12
CA VAL A 55 1.51 2.98 -1.40
C VAL A 55 0.45 3.62 -2.30
N THR A 56 -0.76 3.06 -2.29
CA THR A 56 -1.89 3.62 -3.02
C THR A 56 -3.20 3.36 -2.28
N LEU A 57 -4.18 4.23 -2.51
CA LEU A 57 -5.53 4.13 -1.98
C LEU A 57 -6.54 4.73 -2.95
N CYS A 58 -7.73 4.15 -2.98
CA CYS A 58 -8.90 4.74 -3.63
C CYS A 58 -9.51 5.81 -2.74
N ILE A 59 -10.21 6.75 -3.36
CA ILE A 59 -10.91 7.84 -2.70
C ILE A 59 -12.36 7.82 -3.19
N GLY A 60 -13.31 7.98 -2.25
CA GLY A 60 -14.73 8.08 -2.59
C GLY A 60 -14.96 9.22 -3.58
N GLY A 61 -15.81 9.01 -4.58
CA GLY A 61 -15.97 9.97 -5.70
C GLY A 61 -15.23 9.56 -6.98
N GLY A 62 -14.51 8.44 -6.99
CA GLY A 62 -13.91 7.87 -8.20
C GLY A 62 -12.45 8.27 -8.42
N GLU A 63 -11.77 8.73 -7.39
CA GLU A 63 -10.36 9.14 -7.44
C GLU A 63 -9.44 8.10 -6.80
N ALA A 64 -8.14 8.27 -7.01
CA ALA A 64 -7.10 7.50 -6.34
C ALA A 64 -5.82 8.33 -6.22
N VAL A 65 -5.03 8.02 -5.21
CA VAL A 65 -3.67 8.56 -5.05
C VAL A 65 -2.67 7.42 -4.93
N ALA A 66 -1.49 7.63 -5.51
CA ALA A 66 -0.36 6.71 -5.39
C ALA A 66 0.91 7.51 -5.09
N MET A 67 1.77 6.94 -4.25
CA MET A 67 3.06 7.48 -3.90
C MET A 67 4.12 6.39 -4.02
N VAL A 68 5.19 6.68 -4.73
CA VAL A 68 6.38 5.82 -4.81
C VAL A 68 7.45 6.43 -3.91
N VAL A 69 8.09 5.58 -3.12
CA VAL A 69 9.19 5.96 -2.24
C VAL A 69 10.42 5.13 -2.58
N GLU A 70 11.57 5.77 -2.56
CA GLU A 70 12.87 5.12 -2.62
C GLU A 70 13.56 5.33 -1.26
N ARG A 71 14.08 4.26 -0.68
CA ARG A 71 14.82 4.35 0.58
C ARG A 71 16.17 5.00 0.28
N ALA A 72 16.37 6.20 0.82
CA ALA A 72 17.70 6.79 0.90
C ALA A 72 18.57 5.84 1.72
N SER A 73 19.65 5.39 1.10
CA SER A 73 20.65 4.44 1.63
C SER A 73 21.02 4.72 3.08
#